data_AF-S4X2X2-F1
#
_entry.id   AF-S4X2X2-F1
#
_cell.length_a   1.000
_cell.length_b   1.000
_cell.length_c   1.000
_cell.angle_alpha   90.00
_cell.angle_beta   90.00
_cell.angle_gamma   90.00
#
_symmetry.space_group_name_H-M   'P 1'
#
loop_
_entity.id
_entity.type
_entity.pdbx_description
1 polymer ?
#
loop_
_entity_poly.entity_id
_entity_poly.type
_entity_poly.pdbx_seq_one_letter_code
_entity_poly.pdbx_strand_id
1 'polypeptide(L)'
;KNLMDVTKKAMYVGIEQAVVGNRIGDIGAAIQEYAESRGYGVVRDLVGHGVGPTMHEEPMVPNYGVGGRGLRLREGMVLTIEPMINTGDWEIDTDMKTGWAHKTIDGGLSCQYEHQ
;
A
#
# COMPACT_ATOMS: atom_id res chain seq x y z
N LYS A 1 -8.11 0.00 -19.44
CA LYS A 1 -7.69 -0.33 -18.06
C LYS A 1 -7.71 0.96 -17.25
N ASN A 2 -8.41 1.01 -16.11
CA ASN A 2 -8.59 2.24 -15.31
C ASN A 2 -7.61 2.25 -14.13
N LEU A 3 -6.32 2.04 -14.43
CA LEU A 3 -5.30 1.85 -13.39
C LEU A 3 -5.28 3.00 -12.37
N MET A 4 -5.25 4.25 -12.85
CA MET A 4 -5.18 5.43 -11.98
C MET A 4 -6.41 5.53 -11.05
N ASP A 5 -7.62 5.30 -11.57
CA ASP A 5 -8.84 5.33 -10.76
C ASP A 5 -8.87 4.19 -9.73
N VAL A 6 -8.39 3.00 -10.11
CA VAL A 6 -8.30 1.85 -9.23
C VAL A 6 -7.30 2.12 -8.10
N THR A 7 -6.10 2.59 -8.42
CA THR A 7 -5.09 2.94 -7.41
C THR A 7 -5.60 4.03 -6.47
N LYS A 8 -6.23 5.08 -7.01
CA LYS A 8 -6.77 6.17 -6.18
C LYS A 8 -7.87 5.69 -5.25
N LYS A 9 -8.80 4.87 -5.74
CA LYS A 9 -9.86 4.31 -4.88
C LYS A 9 -9.31 3.28 -3.90
N ALA A 10 -8.28 2.51 -4.27
CA ALA A 10 -7.58 1.59 -3.36
C ALA A 10 -7.02 2.35 -2.14
N MET A 11 -6.34 3.48 -2.36
CA MET A 11 -5.86 4.34 -1.27
C MET A 11 -7.01 4.77 -0.34
N TYR A 12 -8.12 5.27 -0.91
CA TYR A 12 -9.25 5.71 -0.08
C TYR A 12 -9.95 4.58 0.69
N VAL A 13 -10.08 3.37 0.12
CA VAL A 13 -10.65 2.25 0.90
C VAL A 13 -9.73 1.80 2.03
N GLY A 14 -8.41 1.94 1.86
CA GLY A 14 -7.44 1.78 2.96
C GLY A 14 -7.63 2.82 4.05
N ILE A 15 -7.77 4.10 3.68
CA ILE A 15 -8.03 5.22 4.61
C ILE A 15 -9.33 4.99 5.39
N GLU A 16 -10.38 4.48 4.74
CA GLU A 16 -11.65 4.13 5.41
C GLU A 16 -11.47 3.09 6.53
N GLN A 17 -10.40 2.28 6.51
CA GLN A 17 -10.06 1.32 7.58
C GLN A 17 -9.09 1.87 8.64
N ALA A 18 -8.52 3.07 8.44
CA ALA A 18 -7.62 3.72 9.36
C ALA A 18 -8.35 4.35 10.57
N VAL A 19 -9.11 3.52 11.28
CA VAL A 19 -10.00 3.90 12.38
C VAL A 19 -9.45 3.39 13.71
N VAL A 20 -9.54 4.21 14.76
CA VAL A 20 -9.11 3.80 16.12
C VAL A 20 -9.76 2.47 16.52
N GLY A 21 -8.94 1.52 16.95
CA GLY A 21 -9.37 0.18 17.35
C GLY A 21 -9.21 -0.89 16.25
N ASN A 22 -9.22 -0.51 14.98
CA ASN A 22 -8.81 -1.38 13.87
C ASN A 22 -7.32 -1.71 13.96
N ARG A 23 -6.84 -2.55 13.05
CA ARG A 23 -5.45 -2.95 12.97
C ARG A 23 -4.88 -2.68 11.59
N ILE A 24 -3.56 -2.60 11.50
CA ILE A 24 -2.84 -2.38 10.23
C ILE A 24 -3.25 -3.40 9.16
N GLY A 25 -3.49 -4.66 9.54
CA GLY A 25 -3.95 -5.68 8.60
C GLY A 25 -5.32 -5.41 7.98
N ASP A 26 -6.17 -4.60 8.63
CA ASP A 26 -7.47 -4.18 8.07
C ASP A 26 -7.27 -3.22 6.88
N ILE A 27 -6.31 -2.30 6.97
CA ILE A 27 -5.94 -1.39 5.87
C ILE A 27 -5.45 -2.19 4.67
N GLY A 28 -4.45 -3.05 4.89
CA GLY A 28 -3.86 -3.84 3.81
C GLY A 28 -4.85 -4.82 3.18
N ALA A 29 -5.69 -5.49 3.98
CA ALA A 29 -6.70 -6.41 3.45
C ALA A 29 -7.74 -5.68 2.57
N ALA A 30 -8.20 -4.50 2.97
CA ALA A 30 -9.17 -3.72 2.19
C ALA A 30 -8.60 -3.25 0.84
N ILE A 31 -7.35 -2.77 0.84
CA ILE A 31 -6.64 -2.38 -0.39
C ILE A 31 -6.47 -3.58 -1.32
N GLN A 32 -5.97 -4.69 -0.78
CA GLN A 32 -5.73 -5.92 -1.52
C GLN A 32 -7.01 -6.48 -2.14
N GLU A 33 -8.07 -6.64 -1.34
CA GLU A 33 -9.36 -7.14 -1.82
C GLU A 33 -9.92 -6.26 -2.95
N TYR A 34 -9.83 -4.94 -2.79
CA TYR A 34 -10.31 -4.01 -3.81
C TYR A 34 -9.53 -4.10 -5.12
N ALA A 35 -8.20 -4.09 -5.07
CA ALA A 35 -7.36 -4.10 -6.28
C ALA A 35 -7.31 -5.49 -6.96
N GLU A 36 -7.09 -6.56 -6.20
CA GLU A 36 -6.95 -7.91 -6.73
C GLU A 36 -8.26 -8.45 -7.31
N SER A 37 -9.42 -8.11 -6.73
CA SER A 37 -10.74 -8.44 -7.32
C SER A 37 -10.99 -7.82 -8.70
N ARG A 38 -10.17 -6.84 -9.09
CA ARG A 38 -10.21 -6.16 -10.40
C ARG A 38 -9.08 -6.62 -11.34
N GLY A 39 -8.30 -7.63 -10.93
CA GLY A 39 -7.22 -8.21 -11.73
C GLY A 39 -5.94 -7.37 -11.74
N TYR A 40 -5.68 -6.62 -10.68
CA TYR A 40 -4.43 -5.87 -10.48
C TYR A 40 -3.60 -6.49 -9.36
N GLY A 41 -2.27 -6.41 -9.47
CA GLY A 41 -1.33 -6.81 -8.42
C GLY A 41 -1.04 -5.67 -7.45
N VAL A 42 -0.92 -5.97 -6.16
CA VAL A 42 -0.55 -4.99 -5.12
C VAL A 42 0.89 -5.25 -4.68
N VAL A 43 1.79 -4.30 -4.93
CA VAL A 43 3.22 -4.42 -4.60
C VAL A 43 3.41 -4.73 -3.12
N ARG A 44 4.35 -5.64 -2.80
CA ARG A 44 4.55 -6.16 -1.44
C ARG A 44 5.85 -5.74 -0.77
N ASP A 45 6.83 -5.33 -1.57
CA ASP A 45 8.17 -4.96 -1.14
C ASP A 45 8.26 -3.52 -0.61
N LEU A 46 7.33 -2.66 -1.05
CA LEU A 46 7.22 -1.25 -0.66
C LEU A 46 5.86 -1.03 0.01
N VAL A 47 5.90 -0.35 1.16
CA VAL A 47 4.74 -0.21 2.06
C VAL A 47 4.73 1.18 2.68
N GLY A 48 3.56 1.58 3.20
CA GLY A 48 3.46 2.79 3.99
C GLY A 48 4.18 2.68 5.33
N HIS A 49 4.19 3.78 6.07
CA HIS A 49 4.99 3.93 7.28
C HIS A 49 4.37 4.96 8.23
N GLY A 50 4.83 4.97 9.48
CA GLY A 50 4.63 6.11 10.36
C GLY A 50 5.37 7.33 9.84
N VAL A 51 4.82 8.52 10.07
CA VAL A 51 5.46 9.79 9.68
C VAL A 51 5.21 10.85 10.75
N GLY A 52 6.22 11.64 11.06
CA GLY A 52 6.12 12.64 12.12
C GLY A 52 7.40 13.46 12.23
N PRO A 53 8.16 13.35 13.33
CA PRO A 53 9.47 14.00 13.43
C PRO A 53 10.47 13.50 12.39
N THR A 54 10.32 12.26 11.92
CA THR A 54 11.15 11.66 10.88
C THR A 54 10.34 11.31 9.64
N MET A 55 11.02 11.19 8.49
CA MET A 55 10.38 10.91 7.20
C MET A 55 9.76 9.51 7.16
N HIS A 56 10.46 8.50 7.69
CA HIS A 56 9.98 7.13 7.77
C HIS A 56 10.22 6.60 9.19
N GLU A 57 9.15 6.23 9.89
CA GLU A 57 9.19 5.61 11.21
C GLU A 57 8.19 4.45 11.31
N GLU A 58 8.31 3.66 12.37
CA GLU A 58 7.31 2.62 12.66
C GLU A 58 5.94 3.27 12.97
N PRO A 59 4.82 2.58 12.69
CA PRO A 59 4.76 1.23 12.16
C PRO A 59 4.82 1.17 10.63
N MET A 60 5.35 0.06 10.10
CA MET A 60 5.15 -0.29 8.68
C MET A 60 3.66 -0.58 8.39
N VAL A 61 3.14 -0.06 7.28
CA VAL A 61 1.73 -0.15 6.85
C VAL A 61 1.64 -0.86 5.49
N PRO A 62 1.63 -2.21 5.45
CA PRO A 62 1.46 -2.96 4.22
C PRO A 62 0.14 -2.66 3.51
N ASN A 63 0.20 -2.55 2.19
CA ASN A 63 -0.96 -2.41 1.30
C ASN A 63 -1.69 -3.75 1.04
N TYR A 64 -1.30 -4.80 1.76
CA TYR A 64 -1.81 -6.17 1.65
C TYR A 64 -1.86 -6.83 3.03
N GLY A 65 -2.60 -7.93 3.17
CA GLY A 65 -2.57 -8.71 4.40
C GLY A 65 -3.90 -9.32 4.79
N VAL A 66 -4.04 -9.59 6.09
CA VAL A 66 -5.19 -10.29 6.67
C VAL A 66 -5.87 -9.37 7.68
N GLY A 67 -7.17 -9.12 7.49
CA GLY A 67 -7.99 -8.34 8.41
C GLY A 67 -7.92 -8.86 9.84
N GLY A 68 -7.93 -7.96 10.81
CA GLY A 68 -7.82 -8.24 12.23
C GLY A 68 -6.42 -8.65 12.71
N ARG A 69 -5.39 -8.53 11.86
CA ARG A 69 -3.98 -8.81 12.23
C ARG A 69 -3.13 -7.54 12.28
N GLY A 70 -1.95 -7.66 12.91
CA GLY A 70 -1.01 -6.55 13.04
C GLY A 70 -1.32 -5.61 14.22
N LEU A 71 -0.56 -4.51 14.27
CA LEU A 71 -0.63 -3.50 15.32
C LEU A 71 -2.01 -2.81 15.33
N ARG A 72 -2.54 -2.56 16.53
CA ARG A 72 -3.83 -1.87 16.71
C ARG A 72 -3.64 -0.36 16.58
N LEU A 73 -4.44 0.26 15.73
CA LEU A 73 -4.50 1.71 15.52
C LEU A 73 -5.02 2.40 16.77
N ARG A 74 -4.37 3.50 17.14
CA ARG A 74 -4.68 4.30 18.32
C ARG A 74 -4.73 5.77 17.94
N GLU A 75 -5.47 6.53 18.72
CA GLU A 75 -5.51 7.98 18.61
C GLU A 75 -4.09 8.57 18.68
N GLY A 76 -3.83 9.56 17.83
CA GLY A 76 -2.54 10.26 17.73
C GLY A 76 -1.49 9.60 16.83
N MET A 77 -1.77 8.43 16.24
CA MET A 77 -0.92 7.87 15.18
C MET A 77 -1.04 8.69 13.90
N VAL A 78 0.09 8.87 13.21
CA VAL A 78 0.17 9.52 11.90
C VAL A 78 0.88 8.54 10.96
N LEU A 79 0.22 8.17 9.87
CA LEU A 79 0.58 7.03 9.03
C LEU A 79 0.39 7.38 7.56
N THR A 80 1.25 6.89 6.68
CA THR A 80 1.02 6.92 5.24
C THR A 80 0.20 5.72 4.79
N ILE A 81 -0.68 5.96 3.83
CA ILE A 81 -1.37 4.91 3.05
C ILE A 81 -1.05 5.18 1.59
N GLU A 82 -0.21 4.32 1.01
CA GLU A 82 0.47 4.58 -0.26
C GLU A 82 0.48 3.39 -1.23
N PRO A 83 -0.68 2.87 -1.66
CA PRO A 83 -0.74 1.68 -2.48
C PRO A 83 -0.10 1.88 -3.86
N MET A 84 0.82 0.98 -4.19
CA MET A 84 1.40 0.81 -5.52
C MET A 84 0.72 -0.38 -6.21
N ILE A 85 0.03 -0.12 -7.31
CA ILE A 85 -0.80 -1.11 -8.01
C ILE A 85 -0.25 -1.35 -9.41
N ASN A 86 -0.03 -2.62 -9.73
CA ASN A 86 0.49 -3.09 -11.01
C ASN A 86 -0.63 -3.62 -11.90
N THR A 87 -0.49 -3.45 -13.21
CA THR A 87 -1.42 -4.01 -14.20
C THR A 87 -1.28 -5.51 -14.45
N GLY A 88 -0.24 -6.13 -13.89
CA GLY A 88 -0.01 -7.57 -13.83
C GLY A 88 0.21 -8.01 -12.38
N ASP A 89 1.28 -8.77 -12.09
CA ASP A 89 1.52 -9.31 -10.74
C ASP A 89 2.12 -8.28 -9.77
N TRP A 90 2.17 -8.60 -8.48
CA TRP A 90 2.70 -7.74 -7.43
C TRP A 90 4.22 -7.55 -7.49
N GLU A 91 4.93 -8.46 -8.16
CA GLU A 91 6.38 -8.54 -8.11
C GLU A 91 7.06 -7.34 -8.79
N ILE A 92 8.06 -6.80 -8.09
CA ILE A 92 8.94 -5.74 -8.59
C ILE A 92 10.40 -6.16 -8.52
N ASP A 93 11.24 -5.50 -9.31
CA ASP A 93 12.69 -5.60 -9.27
C ASP A 93 13.29 -4.22 -8.98
N THR A 94 14.39 -4.21 -8.22
CA THR A 94 15.15 -2.99 -7.90
C THR A 94 16.35 -2.91 -8.83
N ASP A 95 16.54 -1.79 -9.51
CA ASP A 95 17.72 -1.57 -10.33
C ASP A 95 18.98 -1.58 -9.45
N MET A 96 19.73 -2.69 -9.50
CA MET A 96 20.94 -2.89 -8.70
C MET A 96 22.08 -1.93 -9.04
N LYS A 97 22.02 -1.22 -10.17
CA LYS A 97 23.02 -0.20 -10.50
C LYS A 97 22.80 1.09 -9.71
N THR A 98 21.54 1.49 -9.54
CA THR A 98 21.18 2.71 -8.82
C THR A 98 20.83 2.44 -7.36
N GLY A 99 20.23 1.28 -7.07
CA GLY A 99 19.67 0.91 -5.77
C GLY A 99 18.36 1.61 -5.45
N TRP A 100 17.76 2.33 -6.41
CA TRP A 100 16.62 3.23 -6.16
C TRP A 100 15.43 3.02 -7.09
N ALA A 101 15.66 2.77 -8.38
CA ALA A 101 14.56 2.64 -9.32
C ALA A 101 13.90 1.26 -9.21
N HIS A 102 12.58 1.25 -9.04
CA HIS A 102 11.77 0.03 -9.05
C HIS A 102 10.99 -0.10 -10.36
N LYS A 103 10.86 -1.33 -10.86
CA LYS A 103 10.10 -1.66 -12.07
C LYS A 103 9.30 -2.94 -11.82
N THR A 104 8.16 -3.12 -12.50
CA THR A 104 7.47 -4.42 -12.45
C THR A 104 8.31 -5.47 -13.18
N ILE A 105 8.27 -6.72 -12.70
CA ILE A 105 9.03 -7.81 -13.35
C ILE A 105 8.52 -8.09 -14.76
N ASP A 106 7.21 -7.91 -14.98
CA ASP A 106 6.54 -8.19 -16.25
C ASP A 106 6.59 -7.04 -17.28
N GLY A 107 7.16 -5.88 -16.91
CA GLY A 107 7.21 -4.68 -17.76
C GLY A 107 5.86 -3.97 -17.94
N GLY A 108 4.83 -4.37 -17.19
CA GLY A 108 3.54 -3.71 -17.12
C GLY A 108 3.58 -2.32 -16.49
N LEU A 109 2.45 -1.63 -16.55
CA LEU A 109 2.29 -0.32 -15.92
C LEU A 109 2.05 -0.47 -14.41
N SER A 110 2.56 0.49 -13.65
CA SER A 110 2.29 0.68 -12.22
C SER A 110 1.78 2.11 -11.96
N CYS A 111 1.02 2.28 -10.88
CA CYS A 111 0.53 3.59 -10.43
C CYS A 111 0.46 3.62 -8.90
N GLN A 112 0.77 4.77 -8.32
CA GLN A 112 0.72 5.04 -6.88
C GLN A 112 -0.08 6.31 -6.59
N TYR A 113 -0.75 6.33 -5.44
CA TYR A 113 -1.25 7.52 -4.75
C TYR A 113 -0.91 7.40 -3.26
N GLU A 114 -0.82 8.53 -2.55
CA GLU A 114 -0.47 8.58 -1.14
C GLU A 114 -1.25 9.69 -0.40
N HIS A 115 -1.56 9.43 0.87
CA HIS A 115 -1.92 10.44 1.87
C HIS A 115 -1.24 10.15 3.22
N GLN A 116 -1.07 11.22 4.01
CA GLN A 116 -0.68 11.21 5.43
C GLN A 116 -1.89 11.58 6.31
#